data_AF-A0A925UFQ7-F1
#
_entry.id   AF-A0A925UFQ7-F1
#
_cell.length_a   1.000
_cell.length_b   1.000
_cell.length_c   1.000
_cell.angle_alpha   90.00
_cell.angle_beta   90.00
_cell.angle_gamma   90.00
#
_symmetry.space_group_name_H-M   'P 1'
#
loop_
_entity.id
_entity.type
_entity.pdbx_description
1 polymer ?
#
loop_
_entity_poly.entity_id
_entity_poly.type
_entity_poly.pdbx_seq_one_letter_code
_entity_poly.pdbx_strand_id
1 'polypeptide(L)'
;MTFTAAQRHTFTWLAISLAIALVVWLLGPVLTPFIIAAVFAYVLHPLVERLAARRVPRVLAVTIVEIAAIVVVLAVMLLIVPILSKQLPLLREQIPLLADRANTQLTPWLARFGVDVALDTESIKAFVFKYLDANLEEWMTTALSSARIGGSILLAIVGNLLLVPMVLFYLLLDWNNLVARAA
;
A
#
# COMPACT_ATOMS: atom_id res chain seq x y z
N MET A 1 27.47 28.92 -29.43
CA MET A 1 28.10 28.40 -28.20
C MET A 1 28.25 26.90 -28.34
N THR A 2 29.45 26.40 -28.66
CA THR A 2 29.71 24.96 -28.85
C THR A 2 29.96 24.32 -27.49
N PHE A 3 29.08 23.42 -27.06
CA PHE A 3 29.22 22.66 -25.83
C PHE A 3 30.57 21.92 -25.80
N THR A 4 31.29 22.03 -24.69
CA THR A 4 32.52 21.26 -24.43
C THR A 4 32.21 19.76 -24.36
N ALA A 5 33.19 18.88 -24.64
CA ALA A 5 32.98 17.43 -24.62
C ALA A 5 32.40 16.94 -23.27
N ALA A 6 32.87 17.50 -22.15
CA ALA A 6 32.35 17.21 -20.82
C ALA A 6 30.86 17.60 -20.67
N GLN A 7 30.45 18.77 -21.15
CA GLN A 7 29.05 19.21 -21.11
C GLN A 7 28.12 18.31 -21.95
N ARG A 8 28.58 17.79 -23.09
CA ARG A 8 27.82 16.83 -23.90
C ARG A 8 27.61 15.51 -23.17
N HIS A 9 28.62 15.00 -22.47
CA HIS A 9 28.51 13.80 -21.63
C HIS A 9 27.53 14.01 -20.48
N THR A 10 27.60 15.15 -19.79
CA THR A 10 26.64 15.46 -18.71
C THR A 10 25.21 15.50 -19.24
N PHE A 11 24.96 16.18 -20.36
CA PHE A 11 23.62 16.27 -20.95
C PHE A 11 23.07 14.93 -21.41
N THR A 12 23.92 14.04 -21.96
CA THR A 12 23.50 12.70 -22.37
C THR A 12 23.14 11.83 -21.16
N TRP A 13 23.96 11.83 -20.10
CA TRP A 13 23.61 11.12 -18.86
C TRP A 13 22.35 11.66 -18.21
N LEU A 14 22.16 12.98 -18.21
CA LEU A 14 20.95 13.62 -17.68
C LEU A 14 19.71 13.21 -18.50
N ALA A 15 19.80 13.24 -19.83
CA ALA A 15 18.72 12.79 -20.71
C ALA A 15 18.39 11.31 -20.52
N ILE A 16 19.40 10.44 -20.38
CA ILE A 16 19.22 9.01 -20.09
C ILE A 16 18.51 8.82 -18.74
N SER A 17 18.99 9.50 -17.68
CA SER A 17 18.37 9.39 -16.36
C SER A 17 16.92 9.85 -16.34
N LEU A 18 16.61 10.94 -17.06
CA LEU A 18 15.25 11.46 -17.19
C LEU A 18 14.35 10.51 -17.97
N ALA A 19 14.86 9.91 -19.06
CA ALA A 19 14.15 8.90 -19.82
C ALA A 19 13.85 7.65 -18.97
N ILE A 20 14.83 7.17 -18.21
CA ILE A 20 14.63 6.04 -17.27
C ILE A 20 13.60 6.41 -16.21
N ALA A 21 13.70 7.58 -15.58
CA ALA A 21 12.75 8.03 -14.57
C ALA A 21 11.32 8.13 -15.14
N LEU A 22 11.17 8.65 -16.37
CA LEU A 22 9.89 8.73 -17.05
C LEU A 22 9.30 7.34 -17.34
N VAL A 23 10.13 6.41 -17.81
CA VAL A 23 9.72 5.02 -18.09
C VAL A 23 9.31 4.31 -16.80
N VAL A 24 10.09 4.45 -15.72
CA VAL A 24 9.77 3.88 -14.41
C VAL A 24 8.49 4.48 -13.85
N TRP A 25 8.28 5.79 -14.01
CA TRP A 25 7.06 6.46 -13.61
C TRP A 25 5.84 5.94 -14.38
N LEU A 26 5.97 5.75 -15.69
CA LEU A 26 4.91 5.20 -16.54
C LEU A 26 4.60 3.72 -16.21
N LEU A 27 5.62 2.93 -15.85
CA LEU A 27 5.50 1.52 -15.48
C LEU A 27 5.19 1.29 -14.00
N GLY A 28 5.15 2.32 -13.16
CA GLY A 28 4.95 2.21 -11.71
C GLY A 28 3.80 1.28 -11.29
N PRO A 29 2.59 1.41 -11.88
CA PRO A 29 1.47 0.51 -11.59
C PRO A 29 1.76 -0.96 -11.90
N VAL A 30 2.52 -1.23 -12.96
CA VAL A 30 2.91 -2.58 -13.38
C VAL A 30 4.03 -3.14 -12.51
N LEU A 31 4.91 -2.29 -11.97
CA LEU A 31 6.00 -2.69 -11.06
C LEU A 31 5.52 -3.00 -9.65
N THR A 32 4.44 -2.37 -9.21
CA THR A 32 3.82 -2.56 -7.87
C THR A 32 3.70 -4.04 -7.46
N PRO A 33 3.08 -4.95 -8.24
CA PRO A 33 2.95 -6.34 -7.84
C PRO A 33 4.29 -7.08 -7.73
N PHE A 34 5.29 -6.71 -8.54
CA PHE A 34 6.63 -7.31 -8.48
C PHE A 34 7.37 -6.90 -7.20
N ILE A 35 7.28 -5.62 -6.81
CA ILE A 35 7.90 -5.12 -5.59
C ILE A 35 7.25 -5.79 -4.37
N ILE A 36 5.92 -5.84 -4.34
CA ILE A 36 5.17 -6.52 -3.26
C ILE A 36 5.61 -7.99 -3.18
N ALA A 37 5.59 -8.71 -4.30
CA ALA A 37 6.01 -10.10 -4.36
C ALA A 37 7.47 -10.28 -3.91
N ALA A 38 8.39 -9.39 -4.27
CA ALA A 38 9.79 -9.46 -3.86
C ALA A 38 9.95 -9.28 -2.34
N VAL A 39 9.23 -8.33 -1.73
CA VAL A 39 9.22 -8.13 -0.27
C VAL A 39 8.67 -9.37 0.42
N PHE A 40 7.54 -9.91 -0.04
CA PHE A 40 6.99 -11.15 0.51
C PHE A 40 7.92 -12.34 0.30
N ALA A 41 8.57 -12.45 -0.86
CA ALA A 41 9.52 -13.52 -1.14
C ALA A 41 10.69 -13.48 -0.15
N TYR A 42 11.25 -12.30 0.11
CA TYR A 42 12.30 -12.11 1.10
C TYR A 42 11.87 -12.59 2.50
N VAL A 43 10.66 -12.23 2.92
CA VAL A 43 10.10 -12.60 4.24
C VAL A 43 9.79 -14.09 4.33
N LEU A 44 9.23 -14.67 3.26
CA LEU A 44 8.74 -16.06 3.25
C LEU A 44 9.82 -17.08 2.89
N HIS A 45 10.90 -16.66 2.25
CA HIS A 45 12.02 -17.51 1.88
C HIS A 45 12.55 -18.41 3.01
N PRO A 46 12.84 -17.92 4.24
CA PRO A 46 13.32 -18.79 5.33
C PRO A 46 12.31 -19.89 5.72
N LEU A 47 11.01 -19.69 5.50
CA LEU A 47 10.01 -20.74 5.73
C LEU A 47 10.10 -21.85 4.65
N VAL A 48 10.33 -21.46 3.40
CA VAL A 48 10.55 -22.41 2.29
C VAL A 48 11.82 -23.22 2.54
N GLU A 49 12.92 -22.58 2.96
CA GLU A 49 14.17 -23.28 3.29
C GLU A 49 14.00 -24.29 4.43
N ARG A 50 13.25 -23.93 5.48
CA ARG A 50 12.94 -24.84 6.59
C ARG A 50 12.18 -26.09 6.14
N LEU A 51 11.27 -25.97 5.17
CA LEU A 51 10.57 -27.12 4.59
C LEU A 51 11.48 -27.93 3.65
N ALA A 52 12.26 -27.27 2.81
CA ALA A 52 13.21 -27.93 1.92
C ALA A 52 14.27 -28.73 2.69
N ALA A 53 14.75 -28.20 3.83
CA ALA A 53 15.66 -28.92 4.75
C ALA A 53 15.06 -30.22 5.31
N ARG A 54 13.73 -30.35 5.35
CA ARG A 54 13.02 -31.57 5.74
C ARG A 54 12.79 -32.55 4.59
N ARG A 55 13.56 -32.43 3.49
CA ARG A 55 13.47 -33.24 2.26
C ARG A 55 12.16 -33.05 1.47
N VAL A 56 11.43 -31.95 1.70
CA VAL A 56 10.27 -31.59 0.85
C VAL A 56 10.79 -31.04 -0.48
N PRO A 57 10.31 -31.54 -1.64
CA PRO A 57 10.64 -30.95 -2.94
C PRO A 57 10.34 -29.45 -2.95
N ARG A 58 11.26 -28.64 -3.48
CA ARG A 58 11.17 -27.17 -3.40
C ARG A 58 9.84 -26.62 -3.92
N VAL A 59 9.32 -27.16 -5.02
CA VAL A 59 8.01 -26.79 -5.57
C VAL A 59 6.89 -26.95 -4.53
N LEU A 60 6.85 -28.09 -3.84
CA LEU A 60 5.86 -28.34 -2.78
C LEU A 60 6.06 -27.42 -1.58
N ALA A 61 7.32 -27.18 -1.17
CA ALA A 61 7.63 -26.25 -0.09
C ALA A 61 7.13 -24.82 -0.39
N VAL A 62 7.35 -24.33 -1.62
CA VAL A 62 6.87 -23.02 -2.07
C VAL A 62 5.34 -22.98 -2.07
N THR A 63 4.67 -23.96 -2.71
CA THR A 63 3.20 -24.01 -2.76
C THR A 63 2.57 -24.02 -1.37
N ILE A 64 3.11 -24.81 -0.43
CA ILE A 64 2.60 -24.87 0.94
C ILE A 64 2.74 -23.52 1.65
N VAL A 65 3.92 -22.88 1.55
CA VAL A 65 4.16 -21.58 2.19
C VAL A 65 3.31 -20.49 1.57
N GLU A 66 3.16 -20.48 0.25
CA GLU A 66 2.33 -19.51 -0.45
C GLU A 66 0.85 -19.64 -0.09
N ILE A 67 0.30 -20.87 -0.10
CA ILE A 67 -1.09 -21.11 0.33
C ILE A 67 -1.28 -20.68 1.78
N ALA A 68 -0.34 -21.04 2.67
CA ALA A 68 -0.40 -20.62 4.07
C ALA A 68 -0.38 -19.09 4.21
N ALA A 69 0.46 -18.39 3.45
CA ALA A 69 0.52 -16.93 3.44
C ALA A 69 -0.80 -16.31 2.94
N ILE A 70 -1.38 -16.83 1.86
CA ILE A 70 -2.68 -16.38 1.35
C ILE A 70 -3.76 -16.58 2.41
N VAL A 71 -3.81 -17.75 3.06
CA VAL A 71 -4.78 -18.04 4.12
C VAL A 71 -4.61 -17.08 5.31
N VAL A 72 -3.38 -16.79 5.72
CA VAL A 72 -3.10 -15.82 6.80
C VAL A 72 -3.58 -14.43 6.42
N VAL A 73 -3.28 -13.97 5.20
CA VAL A 73 -3.73 -12.66 4.71
C VAL A 73 -5.26 -12.58 4.67
N LEU A 74 -5.93 -13.62 4.15
CA LEU A 74 -7.39 -13.70 4.11
C LEU A 74 -7.99 -13.73 5.52
N ALA A 75 -7.40 -14.47 6.46
CA ALA A 75 -7.85 -14.52 7.85
C ALA A 75 -7.69 -13.16 8.53
N VAL A 76 -6.56 -12.48 8.34
CA VAL A 76 -6.34 -11.12 8.86
C VAL A 76 -7.35 -10.15 8.27
N MET A 77 -7.60 -10.19 6.95
CA MET A 77 -8.64 -9.37 6.32
C MET A 77 -10.03 -9.64 6.90
N LEU A 78 -10.39 -10.92 7.06
CA LEU A 78 -11.68 -11.33 7.63
C LEU A 78 -11.86 -10.87 9.08
N LEU A 79 -10.77 -10.73 9.85
CA LEU A 79 -10.81 -10.21 11.22
C LEU A 79 -10.80 -8.68 11.26
N ILE A 80 -10.02 -8.03 10.40
CA ILE A 80 -9.90 -6.56 10.36
C ILE A 80 -11.22 -5.93 9.93
N VAL A 81 -11.89 -6.45 8.89
CA VAL A 81 -13.16 -5.89 8.39
C VAL A 81 -14.21 -5.69 9.50
N PRO A 82 -14.61 -6.71 10.28
CA PRO A 82 -15.61 -6.53 11.33
C PRO A 82 -15.12 -5.65 12.48
N ILE A 83 -13.82 -5.64 12.76
CA ILE A 83 -13.23 -4.73 13.75
C ILE A 83 -13.41 -3.28 13.28
N LEU A 84 -13.05 -2.98 12.03
CA LEU A 84 -13.21 -1.65 11.45
C LEU A 84 -14.68 -1.24 11.36
N SER A 85 -15.58 -2.14 10.96
CA SER A 85 -17.02 -1.86 10.92
C SER A 85 -17.60 -1.47 12.28
N LYS A 86 -17.04 -1.97 13.38
CA LYS A 86 -17.47 -1.61 14.73
C LYS A 86 -16.74 -0.38 15.28
N GLN A 87 -15.45 -0.22 14.95
CA GLN A 87 -14.61 0.84 15.51
C GLN A 87 -14.72 2.17 14.76
N LEU A 88 -14.86 2.16 13.43
CA LEU A 88 -14.96 3.38 12.63
C LEU A 88 -16.16 4.27 13.04
N PRO A 89 -17.38 3.74 13.25
CA PRO A 89 -18.50 4.54 13.73
C PRO A 89 -18.24 5.16 15.10
N LEU A 90 -17.65 4.38 16.02
CA LEU A 90 -17.30 4.87 17.35
C LEU A 90 -16.24 5.99 17.30
N LEU A 91 -15.27 5.90 16.40
CA LEU A 91 -14.28 6.96 16.17
C LEU A 91 -14.94 8.20 15.57
N ARG A 92 -15.85 8.03 14.61
CA ARG A 92 -16.62 9.12 14.00
C ARG A 92 -17.43 9.90 15.04
N GLU A 93 -18.01 9.22 16.02
CA GLU A 93 -18.76 9.87 17.10
C GLU A 93 -17.85 10.51 18.15
N GLN A 94 -16.71 9.89 18.47
CA GLN A 94 -15.82 10.36 19.53
C GLN A 94 -14.91 11.53 19.10
N ILE A 95 -14.44 11.57 17.85
CA ILE A 95 -13.51 12.62 17.38
C ILE A 95 -14.11 14.03 17.54
N PRO A 96 -15.35 14.32 17.11
CA PRO A 96 -15.97 15.63 17.31
C PRO A 96 -16.09 16.00 18.79
N LEU A 97 -16.42 15.03 19.63
CA LEU A 97 -16.58 15.19 21.07
C LEU A 97 -15.24 15.51 21.75
N LEU A 98 -14.16 14.88 21.29
CA LEU A 98 -12.80 15.19 21.72
C LEU A 98 -12.36 16.57 21.23
N ALA A 99 -12.71 16.95 20.00
CA ALA A 99 -12.44 18.29 19.47
C ALA A 99 -13.16 19.38 20.27
N ASP A 100 -14.43 19.18 20.64
CA ASP A 100 -15.19 20.11 21.49
C ASP A 100 -14.58 20.24 22.90
N ARG A 101 -14.13 19.14 23.49
CA ARG A 101 -13.42 19.16 24.79
C ARG A 101 -12.06 19.86 24.69
N ALA A 102 -11.33 19.63 23.60
CA ALA A 102 -10.07 20.32 23.35
C ALA A 102 -10.29 21.83 23.18
N ASN A 103 -11.31 22.24 22.43
CA ASN A 103 -11.67 23.65 22.24
C ASN A 103 -12.03 24.31 23.58
N THR A 104 -12.88 23.68 24.38
CA THR A 104 -13.31 24.25 25.68
C THR A 104 -12.20 24.37 26.71
N GLN A 105 -11.13 23.56 26.63
CA GLN A 105 -9.98 23.63 27.55
C GLN A 105 -8.81 24.46 27.01
N LEU A 106 -8.51 24.35 25.72
CA LEU A 106 -7.35 25.00 25.10
C LEU A 106 -7.62 26.45 24.76
N THR A 107 -8.83 26.82 24.32
CA THR A 107 -9.19 28.19 23.97
C THR A 107 -9.01 29.16 25.13
N PRO A 108 -9.52 28.90 26.36
CA PRO A 108 -9.27 29.80 27.49
C PRO A 108 -7.82 29.79 27.97
N TRP A 109 -7.03 28.73 27.68
CA TRP A 109 -5.60 28.69 27.99
C TRP A 109 -4.79 29.52 26.98
N LEU A 110 -5.08 29.40 25.68
CA LEU A 110 -4.46 30.17 24.60
C LEU A 110 -4.82 31.66 24.67
N ALA A 111 -6.04 31.99 25.10
CA ALA A 111 -6.46 33.36 25.35
C ALA A 111 -5.59 34.05 26.42
N ARG A 112 -5.04 33.30 27.40
CA ARG A 112 -4.09 33.85 28.39
C ARG A 112 -2.74 34.25 27.78
N PHE A 113 -2.40 33.70 26.62
CA PHE A 113 -1.20 34.03 25.86
C PHE A 113 -1.49 35.01 24.69
N GLY A 114 -2.71 35.57 24.63
CA GLY A 114 -3.11 36.53 23.59
C GLY A 114 -3.41 35.91 22.23
N VAL A 115 -3.65 34.59 22.18
CA VAL A 115 -3.95 33.85 20.95
C VAL A 115 -5.41 33.41 20.98
N ASP A 116 -6.28 34.10 20.23
CA ASP A 116 -7.68 33.71 20.05
C ASP A 116 -7.79 32.71 18.87
N VAL A 117 -7.70 31.42 19.18
CA VAL A 117 -7.95 30.34 18.23
C VAL A 117 -9.17 29.57 18.70
N ALA A 118 -10.28 29.70 17.98
CA ALA A 118 -11.44 28.83 18.14
C ALA A 118 -11.29 27.67 17.15
N LEU A 119 -11.32 26.43 17.66
CA LEU A 119 -11.42 25.26 16.79
C LEU A 119 -12.80 25.26 16.13
N ASP A 120 -12.81 25.20 14.80
CA ASP A 120 -14.03 25.02 14.03
C ASP A 120 -14.46 23.54 14.10
N THR A 121 -15.19 23.20 15.16
CA THR A 121 -15.73 21.85 15.35
C THR A 121 -16.68 21.46 14.23
N GLU A 122 -17.32 22.42 13.53
CA GLU A 122 -18.24 22.13 12.44
C GLU A 122 -17.50 21.61 11.20
N SER A 123 -16.39 22.26 10.82
CA SER A 123 -15.49 21.76 9.78
C SER A 123 -14.87 20.41 10.14
N ILE A 124 -14.50 20.19 11.41
CA ILE A 124 -13.98 18.90 11.88
C ILE A 124 -15.06 17.82 11.77
N LYS A 125 -16.31 18.11 12.18
CA LYS A 125 -17.45 17.20 12.00
C LYS A 125 -17.66 16.86 10.53
N ALA A 126 -17.71 17.86 9.66
CA ALA A 126 -17.89 17.65 8.22
C ALA A 126 -16.77 16.79 7.63
N PHE A 127 -15.51 17.03 8.01
CA PHE A 127 -14.37 16.23 7.57
C PHE A 127 -14.46 14.78 8.07
N VAL A 128 -14.70 14.58 9.36
CA VAL A 128 -14.81 13.25 9.98
C VAL A 128 -15.95 12.46 9.34
N PHE A 129 -17.11 13.08 9.13
CA PHE A 129 -18.26 12.41 8.51
C PHE A 129 -18.03 12.09 7.04
N LYS A 130 -17.28 12.93 6.30
CA LYS A 130 -16.94 12.69 4.89
C LYS A 130 -15.92 11.58 4.69
N TYR A 131 -14.90 11.50 5.54
CA TYR A 131 -13.76 10.59 5.33
C TYR A 131 -13.85 9.29 6.14
N LEU A 132 -14.56 9.28 7.27
CA LEU A 132 -14.81 8.07 8.06
C LEU A 132 -16.20 7.47 7.82
N ASP A 133 -16.87 7.82 6.71
CA ASP A 133 -18.10 7.14 6.33
C ASP A 133 -17.75 5.70 5.95
N ALA A 134 -18.03 4.78 6.88
CA ALA A 134 -17.72 3.35 6.77
C ALA A 134 -18.73 2.62 5.88
N ASN A 135 -19.26 3.29 4.85
CA ASN A 135 -20.17 2.68 3.89
C ASN A 135 -19.35 1.78 2.94
N LEU A 136 -19.08 0.56 3.38
CA LEU A 136 -18.46 -0.48 2.55
C LEU A 136 -19.21 -0.66 1.22
N GLU A 137 -20.53 -0.48 1.23
CA GLU A 137 -21.38 -0.51 0.03
C GLU A 137 -21.09 0.66 -0.94
N GLU A 138 -20.84 1.86 -0.41
CA GLU A 138 -20.52 3.04 -1.22
C GLU A 138 -19.12 2.94 -1.83
N TRP A 139 -18.16 2.39 -1.09
CA TRP A 139 -16.82 2.11 -1.60
C TRP A 139 -16.85 1.04 -2.69
N MET A 140 -17.64 -0.02 -2.49
CA MET A 140 -17.79 -1.10 -3.47
C MET A 140 -18.52 -0.64 -4.72
N THR A 141 -19.57 0.17 -4.59
CA THR A 141 -20.29 0.76 -5.74
C THR A 141 -19.42 1.78 -6.49
N THR A 142 -18.58 2.56 -5.79
CA THR A 142 -17.60 3.47 -6.40
C THR A 142 -16.50 2.71 -7.15
N ALA A 143 -16.01 1.60 -6.61
CA ALA A 143 -15.05 0.74 -7.31
C ALA A 143 -15.67 0.11 -8.57
N LEU A 144 -16.91 -0.39 -8.47
CA LEU A 144 -17.69 -0.94 -9.59
C LEU A 144 -18.01 0.10 -10.67
N SER A 145 -18.37 1.33 -10.29
CA SER A 145 -18.64 2.41 -11.24
C SER A 145 -17.36 2.90 -11.92
N SER A 146 -16.25 3.00 -11.18
CA SER A 146 -14.92 3.33 -11.73
C SER A 146 -14.47 2.31 -12.76
N ALA A 147 -14.80 1.03 -12.58
CA ALA A 147 -14.53 0.01 -13.58
C ALA A 147 -15.39 0.14 -14.85
N ARG A 148 -16.66 0.56 -14.70
CA ARG A 148 -17.55 0.79 -15.85
C ARG A 148 -17.19 2.04 -16.66
N ILE A 149 -16.71 3.09 -15.99
CA ILE A 149 -16.47 4.41 -16.61
C ILE A 149 -15.01 4.57 -17.08
N GLY A 150 -14.05 3.89 -16.43
CA GLY A 150 -12.62 4.06 -16.72
C GLY A 150 -11.73 2.83 -16.56
N GLY A 151 -12.26 1.65 -16.20
CA GLY A 151 -11.56 0.35 -16.15
C GLY A 151 -10.39 0.20 -15.16
N SER A 152 -9.70 1.27 -14.79
CA SER A 152 -8.32 1.22 -14.29
C SER A 152 -8.18 0.64 -12.88
N ILE A 153 -9.08 0.96 -11.95
CA ILE A 153 -8.90 0.59 -10.53
C ILE A 153 -9.22 -0.88 -10.28
N LEU A 154 -10.36 -1.41 -10.76
CA LEU A 154 -10.65 -2.84 -10.59
C LEU A 154 -9.68 -3.71 -11.37
N LEU A 155 -9.28 -3.30 -12.58
CA LEU A 155 -8.26 -4.03 -13.34
C LEU A 155 -6.93 -4.04 -12.61
N ALA A 156 -6.54 -2.94 -11.94
CA ALA A 156 -5.34 -2.91 -11.12
C ALA A 156 -5.45 -3.83 -9.89
N ILE A 157 -6.60 -3.83 -9.21
CA ILE A 157 -6.82 -4.72 -8.04
C ILE A 157 -6.79 -6.18 -8.47
N VAL A 158 -7.58 -6.57 -9.47
CA VAL A 158 -7.63 -7.95 -9.98
C VAL A 158 -6.27 -8.36 -10.55
N GLY A 159 -5.64 -7.46 -11.32
CA GLY A 159 -4.30 -7.66 -11.86
C GLY A 159 -3.29 -7.92 -10.76
N ASN A 160 -3.26 -7.10 -9.71
CA ASN A 160 -2.36 -7.31 -8.57
C ASN A 160 -2.69 -8.58 -7.79
N LEU A 161 -3.99 -8.87 -7.57
CA LEU A 161 -4.44 -10.06 -6.85
C LEU A 161 -4.01 -11.35 -7.55
N LEU A 162 -3.89 -11.35 -8.88
CA LEU A 162 -3.40 -12.49 -9.66
C LEU A 162 -1.87 -12.46 -9.82
N LEU A 163 -1.28 -11.29 -10.11
CA LEU A 163 0.15 -11.16 -10.39
C LEU A 163 1.02 -11.34 -9.15
N VAL A 164 0.61 -10.80 -7.98
CA VAL A 164 1.41 -10.92 -6.74
C VAL A 164 1.67 -12.38 -6.37
N PRO A 165 0.68 -13.27 -6.23
CA PRO A 165 0.94 -14.67 -5.90
C PRO A 165 1.73 -15.36 -7.01
N MET A 166 1.38 -15.13 -8.28
CA MET A 166 2.11 -15.74 -9.40
C MET A 166 3.60 -15.36 -9.41
N VAL A 167 3.94 -14.08 -9.26
CA VAL A 167 5.32 -13.62 -9.19
C VAL A 167 6.01 -14.11 -7.93
N LEU A 168 5.31 -14.10 -6.79
CA LEU A 168 5.83 -14.59 -5.51
C LEU A 168 6.24 -16.06 -5.60
N PHE A 169 5.42 -16.90 -6.22
CA PHE A 169 5.72 -18.31 -6.47
C PHE A 169 7.04 -18.48 -7.22
N TYR A 170 7.20 -17.79 -8.35
CA TYR A 170 8.43 -17.86 -9.16
C TYR A 170 9.64 -17.32 -8.40
N LEU A 171 9.51 -16.19 -7.71
CA LEU A 171 10.59 -15.61 -6.92
C LEU A 171 11.05 -16.55 -5.80
N LEU A 172 10.13 -17.23 -5.11
CA LEU A 172 10.48 -18.21 -4.08
C LEU A 172 11.10 -19.48 -4.67
N LEU A 173 10.59 -19.93 -5.82
CA LEU A 173 11.10 -21.10 -6.53
C LEU A 173 12.55 -20.89 -7.00
N ASP A 174 12.88 -19.72 -7.54
CA ASP A 174 14.20 -19.41 -8.09
C ASP A 174 15.08 -18.54 -7.20
N TRP A 175 14.65 -18.24 -5.97
CA TRP A 175 15.32 -17.31 -5.05
C TRP A 175 16.85 -17.47 -5.00
N ASN A 176 17.34 -18.67 -4.68
CA ASN A 176 18.78 -18.94 -4.58
C ASN A 176 19.55 -18.65 -5.88
N ASN A 177 18.95 -18.92 -7.05
CA ASN A 177 19.55 -18.63 -8.35
C ASN A 177 19.62 -17.12 -8.60
N LEU A 178 18.58 -16.38 -8.19
CA LEU A 178 18.51 -14.93 -8.31
C LEU A 178 19.57 -14.25 -7.42
N VAL A 179 19.66 -14.68 -6.16
CA VAL A 179 20.64 -14.15 -5.20
C VAL A 179 22.07 -14.50 -5.60
N ALA A 180 22.32 -15.74 -6.04
CA ALA A 180 23.66 -16.18 -6.47
C ALA A 180 24.18 -15.47 -7.72
N ARG A 181 23.29 -14.92 -8.57
CA ARG A 181 23.68 -14.13 -9.75
C ARG A 181 23.83 -12.64 -9.45
N ALA A 182 23.24 -12.17 -8.36
CA ALA A 182 23.27 -10.77 -7.95
C ALA A 182 24.43 -10.44 -7.00
N ALA A 183 25.05 -11.46 -6.40
CA ALA A 183 26.26 -11.37 -5.58
C ALA A 183 27.52 -11.54 -6.45
#